data_AF-A0A2D7Y123-F1
#
_entry.id   AF-A0A2D7Y123-F1
#
_cell.length_a   1.000
_cell.length_b   1.000
_cell.length_c   1.000
_cell.angle_alpha   90.00
_cell.angle_beta   90.00
_cell.angle_gamma   90.00
#
_symmetry.space_group_name_H-M   'P 1'
#
loop_
_entity.id
_entity.type
_entity.pdbx_description
1 polymer ?
#
loop_
_entity_poly.entity_id
_entity_poly.type
_entity_poly.pdbx_seq_one_letter_code
_entity_poly.pdbx_strand_id
1 'polypeptide(L)'
;MRTALLFSSASLLFVTACAEAPEPGERQQGQAPTLSEVMDPDGFNPSGNNEIDIPGLPVSSDESEEVEASMEETTTTEDTPMLENFSAAGSVVGGEGDTIGEVQVNGGPHGIVLRVTLNEGALTPGWHGLHLHQVGDCSDIGEFKLSGGHVGKIEGGHGFMNPEGPEGGDLPNIWVADNGSAGYEAFTTLTTGEDLLDEDASALIIHEMSDDFITQPIGGAGARVACAVIN
;
A
#
# COMPACT_ATOMS: atom_id res chain seq x y z
N MET A 1 1.31 -37.14 79.96
CA MET A 1 2.18 -38.10 79.24
C MET A 1 1.52 -38.41 77.91
N ARG A 2 2.26 -38.21 76.79
CA ARG A 2 2.08 -38.85 75.47
C ARG A 2 0.82 -38.43 74.68
N THR A 3 0.83 -38.07 73.40
CA THR A 3 1.83 -37.98 72.34
C THR A 3 1.22 -37.09 71.25
N ALA A 4 1.95 -36.12 70.71
CA ALA A 4 1.54 -35.36 69.53
C ALA A 4 1.80 -36.20 68.27
N LEU A 5 0.78 -36.38 67.43
CA LEU A 5 0.89 -36.92 66.08
C LEU A 5 0.67 -35.77 65.09
N LEU A 6 1.78 -35.31 64.51
CA LEU A 6 1.81 -34.42 63.36
C LEU A 6 1.53 -35.26 62.12
N PHE A 7 0.44 -35.01 61.41
CA PHE A 7 0.26 -35.46 60.04
C PHE A 7 0.52 -34.29 59.09
N SER A 8 1.62 -34.42 58.35
CA SER A 8 2.05 -33.54 57.27
C SER A 8 1.08 -33.70 56.08
N SER A 9 0.44 -32.60 55.67
CA SER A 9 -0.32 -32.53 54.43
C SER A 9 0.66 -32.32 53.28
N ALA A 10 0.93 -33.39 52.52
CA ALA A 10 1.62 -33.29 51.25
C ALA A 10 0.65 -32.72 50.21
N SER A 11 0.86 -31.47 49.80
CA SER A 11 0.22 -30.90 48.62
C SER A 11 0.72 -31.64 47.37
N LEU A 12 -0.20 -32.31 46.69
CA LEU A 12 0.00 -32.88 45.37
C LEU A 12 0.13 -31.72 44.37
N LEU A 13 1.37 -31.41 43.95
CA LEU A 13 1.61 -30.63 42.74
C LEU A 13 1.28 -31.52 41.54
N PHE A 14 0.17 -31.25 40.85
CA PHE A 14 -0.01 -31.72 39.48
C PHE A 14 0.90 -30.89 38.59
N VAL A 15 2.09 -31.45 38.28
CA VAL A 15 2.89 -30.99 37.15
C VAL A 15 2.24 -31.57 35.90
N THR A 16 1.40 -30.78 35.25
CA THR A 16 0.98 -31.06 33.88
C THR A 16 2.24 -31.01 33.02
N ALA A 17 2.61 -32.15 32.46
CA ALA A 17 3.65 -32.23 31.45
C ALA A 17 3.21 -31.37 30.24
N CYS A 18 3.99 -30.34 29.91
CA CYS A 18 3.96 -29.77 28.58
C CYS A 18 4.42 -30.88 27.62
N ALA A 19 3.56 -31.26 26.68
CA ALA A 19 4.00 -32.04 25.53
C ALA A 19 5.08 -31.21 24.81
N GLU A 20 6.30 -31.77 24.74
CA GLU A 20 7.39 -31.22 23.95
C GLU A 20 6.93 -31.11 22.49
N ALA A 21 7.08 -29.91 21.93
CA ALA A 21 6.92 -29.68 20.50
C ALA A 21 7.95 -30.54 19.75
N PRO A 22 7.61 -31.11 18.58
CA PRO A 22 8.59 -31.82 17.78
C PRO A 22 9.71 -30.86 17.34
N GLU A 23 10.95 -31.26 17.63
CA GLU A 23 12.18 -30.62 17.15
C GLU A 23 12.08 -30.34 15.64
N PRO A 24 12.43 -29.13 15.16
CA PRO A 24 12.50 -28.88 13.73
C PRO A 24 13.61 -29.75 13.14
N GLY A 25 13.20 -30.78 12.39
CA GLY A 25 14.09 -31.67 11.67
C GLY A 25 15.08 -30.88 10.83
N GLU A 26 16.34 -31.33 10.89
CA GLU A 26 17.48 -30.82 10.14
C GLU A 26 17.09 -30.53 8.68
N ARG A 27 16.99 -29.24 8.34
CA ARG A 27 17.11 -28.82 6.95
C ARG A 27 18.51 -29.21 6.50
N GLN A 28 18.61 -30.24 5.66
CA GLN A 28 19.79 -30.50 4.86
C GLN A 28 20.26 -29.18 4.26
N GLN A 29 21.49 -28.78 4.57
CA GLN A 29 22.13 -27.61 3.98
C GLN A 29 22.33 -27.89 2.49
N GLY A 30 21.29 -27.63 1.70
CA GLY A 30 21.42 -27.43 0.27
C GLY A 30 22.13 -26.11 0.07
N GLN A 31 23.38 -26.19 -0.36
CA GLN A 31 24.20 -25.09 -0.84
C GLN A 31 23.34 -24.14 -1.69
N ALA A 32 23.26 -22.86 -1.33
CA ALA A 32 22.74 -21.84 -2.25
C ALA A 32 23.61 -21.86 -3.52
N PRO A 33 23.02 -21.85 -4.74
CA PRO A 33 23.82 -21.80 -5.95
C PRO A 33 24.60 -20.48 -5.96
N THR A 34 25.90 -20.58 -6.20
CA THR A 34 26.75 -19.40 -6.41
C THR A 34 26.35 -18.71 -7.71
N LEU A 35 26.49 -17.39 -7.76
CA LEU A 35 26.17 -16.48 -8.88
C LEU A 35 26.92 -16.77 -10.20
N SER A 36 27.57 -17.92 -10.33
CA SER A 36 28.32 -18.39 -11.50
C SER A 36 27.61 -19.49 -12.29
N GLU A 37 26.41 -19.94 -11.91
CA GLU A 37 25.75 -21.12 -12.53
C GLU A 37 24.52 -20.79 -13.40
N VAL A 38 24.33 -19.53 -13.80
CA VAL A 38 23.25 -19.12 -14.74
C VAL A 38 23.79 -18.62 -16.08
N MET A 39 24.96 -19.09 -16.52
CA MET A 39 25.48 -18.81 -17.85
C MET A 39 25.13 -19.94 -18.81
N ASP A 40 24.09 -19.69 -19.60
CA ASP A 40 23.75 -20.38 -20.84
C ASP A 40 24.99 -20.40 -21.77
N PRO A 41 25.45 -21.57 -22.28
CA PRO A 41 26.66 -21.66 -23.10
C PRO A 41 26.50 -21.16 -24.55
N ASP A 42 25.31 -20.71 -24.96
CA ASP A 42 25.08 -20.19 -26.31
C ASP A 42 25.24 -18.66 -26.36
N GLY A 43 26.45 -18.27 -26.77
CA GLY A 43 27.00 -16.92 -26.80
C GLY A 43 26.10 -15.78 -27.30
N PHE A 44 25.99 -14.75 -26.46
CA PHE A 44 25.67 -13.39 -26.88
C PHE A 44 26.90 -12.76 -27.56
N ASN A 45 26.84 -12.62 -28.89
CA ASN A 45 27.84 -11.93 -29.70
C ASN A 45 27.46 -10.43 -29.84
N PRO A 46 28.19 -9.48 -29.22
CA PRO A 46 27.84 -8.06 -29.27
C PRO A 46 28.39 -7.34 -30.50
N SER A 47 28.59 -8.05 -31.62
CA SER A 47 29.12 -7.47 -32.85
C SER A 47 28.32 -7.97 -34.05
N GLY A 48 27.15 -7.35 -34.24
CA GLY A 48 26.27 -7.58 -35.37
C GLY A 48 25.45 -6.33 -35.62
N ASN A 49 25.91 -5.49 -36.54
CA ASN A 49 25.18 -4.34 -37.04
C ASN A 49 23.99 -4.88 -37.83
N ASN A 50 22.79 -4.85 -37.26
CA ASN A 50 21.58 -5.18 -37.98
C ASN A 50 20.94 -3.88 -38.45
N GLU A 51 21.43 -3.38 -39.59
CA GLU A 51 20.67 -2.44 -40.43
C GLU A 51 19.35 -3.12 -40.81
N ILE A 52 18.24 -2.60 -40.28
CA ILE A 52 16.91 -2.91 -40.78
C ILE A 52 16.74 -2.09 -42.06
N ASP A 53 17.05 -2.73 -43.18
CA ASP A 53 16.87 -2.22 -44.52
C ASP A 53 15.37 -2.27 -44.88
N ILE A 54 14.68 -1.12 -44.78
CA ILE A 54 13.30 -0.95 -45.27
C ILE A 54 13.37 -0.31 -46.66
N PRO A 55 13.14 -1.05 -47.76
CA PRO A 55 13.14 -0.47 -49.08
C PRO A 55 11.79 0.18 -49.38
N GLY A 56 11.81 1.49 -49.73
CA GLY A 56 10.76 2.07 -50.58
C GLY A 56 9.92 3.22 -50.03
N LEU A 57 10.52 4.20 -49.35
CA LEU A 57 9.89 5.53 -49.23
C LEU A 57 10.78 6.61 -49.85
N PRO A 58 10.27 7.39 -50.82
CA PRO A 58 11.06 8.40 -51.51
C PRO A 58 11.41 9.56 -50.58
N VAL A 59 12.70 9.87 -50.52
CA VAL A 59 13.27 11.08 -49.94
C VAL A 59 13.02 12.22 -50.94
N SER A 60 12.17 13.19 -50.58
CA SER A 60 12.09 14.47 -51.29
C SER A 60 12.80 15.55 -50.48
N SER A 61 13.89 16.03 -51.07
CA SER A 61 14.59 17.27 -50.80
C SER A 61 13.79 18.50 -51.24
N ASP A 62 14.05 19.63 -50.57
CA ASP A 62 13.68 21.02 -50.90
C ASP A 62 12.17 21.34 -50.75
N GLU A 63 11.72 22.44 -50.14
CA GLU A 63 12.24 23.80 -50.08
C GLU A 63 11.91 24.51 -48.74
N SER A 64 12.72 25.52 -48.43
CA SER A 64 12.51 26.55 -47.42
C SER A 64 11.32 27.47 -47.73
N GLU A 65 10.43 27.67 -46.76
CA GLU A 65 9.64 28.89 -46.65
C GLU A 65 9.69 29.40 -45.20
N GLU A 66 10.23 30.61 -45.05
CA GLU A 66 10.19 31.35 -43.80
C GLU A 66 8.77 31.87 -43.56
N VAL A 67 8.23 31.61 -42.37
CA VAL A 67 7.01 32.28 -41.90
C VAL A 67 7.27 32.82 -40.50
N GLU A 68 7.71 34.08 -40.47
CA GLU A 68 7.68 34.94 -39.29
C GLU A 68 6.23 35.32 -38.98
N ALA A 69 5.69 34.84 -37.87
CA ALA A 69 4.49 35.42 -37.26
C ALA A 69 4.45 35.16 -35.74
N SER A 70 4.86 36.19 -35.01
CA SER A 70 4.48 36.58 -33.64
C SER A 70 3.97 35.49 -32.70
N MET A 71 4.85 35.12 -31.77
CA MET A 71 4.48 34.58 -30.47
C MET A 71 3.68 35.63 -29.69
N GLU A 72 2.39 35.38 -29.50
CA GLU A 72 1.63 35.98 -28.40
C GLU A 72 1.19 34.81 -27.51
N GLU A 73 2.13 34.36 -26.69
CA GLU A 73 1.89 33.47 -25.57
C GLU A 73 1.22 34.30 -24.47
N THR A 74 -0.10 34.28 -24.41
CA THR A 74 -0.82 34.62 -23.18
C THR A 74 -1.23 33.31 -22.52
N THR A 75 -0.26 32.69 -21.85
CA THR A 75 -0.51 31.65 -20.86
C THR A 75 -0.80 32.35 -19.55
N THR A 76 -2.08 32.60 -19.26
CA THR A 76 -2.53 32.83 -17.89
C THR A 76 -2.58 31.46 -17.21
N THR A 77 -1.42 31.00 -16.76
CA THR A 77 -1.35 29.95 -15.72
C THR A 77 -1.72 30.65 -14.42
N GLU A 78 -2.94 30.39 -13.94
CA GLU A 78 -3.28 30.58 -12.54
C GLU A 78 -2.39 29.62 -11.75
N ASP A 79 -1.22 30.13 -11.36
CA ASP A 79 -0.20 29.47 -10.54
C ASP A 79 -0.76 29.37 -9.11
N THR A 80 -1.76 28.50 -8.93
CA THR A 80 -2.11 27.99 -7.61
C THR A 80 -0.95 27.06 -7.25
N PRO A 81 -0.19 27.35 -6.17
CA PRO A 81 0.88 26.46 -5.79
C PRO A 81 0.24 25.14 -5.38
N MET A 82 0.29 24.15 -6.28
CA MET A 82 0.18 22.75 -5.94
C MET A 82 1.01 22.57 -4.66
N LEU A 83 0.42 21.99 -3.61
CA LEU A 83 1.09 21.82 -2.33
C LEU A 83 2.20 20.75 -2.50
N GLU A 84 3.25 21.04 -3.25
CA GLU A 84 4.20 20.06 -3.81
C GLU A 84 5.24 19.58 -2.78
N ASN A 85 5.24 20.17 -1.60
CA ASN A 85 6.19 19.89 -0.53
C ASN A 85 5.47 19.93 0.84
N PHE A 86 4.45 19.10 0.99
CA PHE A 86 3.81 18.88 2.28
C PHE A 86 4.22 17.57 2.93
N SER A 87 3.99 17.50 4.23
CA SER A 87 3.96 16.27 4.99
C SER A 87 2.72 16.31 5.87
N ALA A 88 1.98 15.21 5.90
CA ALA A 88 0.82 14.99 6.75
C ALA A 88 0.93 13.63 7.42
N ALA A 89 0.25 13.45 8.55
CA ALA A 89 0.31 12.21 9.29
C ALA A 89 -1.02 11.89 9.97
N GLY A 90 -1.16 10.65 10.40
CA GLY A 90 -2.34 10.17 11.09
C GLY A 90 -2.04 8.98 11.97
N SER A 91 -2.73 8.88 13.11
CA SER A 91 -2.74 7.66 13.91
C SER A 91 -3.75 6.68 13.33
N VAL A 92 -3.34 5.44 13.08
CA VAL A 92 -4.23 4.38 12.62
C VAL A 92 -4.98 3.83 13.82
N VAL A 93 -6.30 4.00 13.85
CA VAL A 93 -7.19 3.46 14.87
C VAL A 93 -7.87 2.20 14.36
N GLY A 94 -7.84 1.13 15.16
CA GLY A 94 -8.52 -0.14 14.85
C GLY A 94 -10.00 -0.13 15.23
N GLY A 95 -10.73 -1.18 14.86
CA GLY A 95 -12.17 -1.31 15.11
C GLY A 95 -12.60 -1.27 16.59
N GLU A 96 -11.67 -1.44 17.53
CA GLU A 96 -11.92 -1.30 18.98
C GLU A 96 -11.60 0.11 19.52
N GLY A 97 -11.06 0.99 18.67
CA GLY A 97 -10.69 2.37 19.00
C GLY A 97 -9.25 2.56 19.46
N ASP A 98 -8.48 1.48 19.62
CA ASP A 98 -7.07 1.55 19.98
C ASP A 98 -6.21 2.04 18.80
N THR A 99 -5.15 2.79 19.10
CA THR A 99 -4.13 3.13 18.11
C THR A 99 -3.26 1.90 17.80
N ILE A 100 -3.33 1.43 16.57
CA ILE A 100 -2.65 0.22 16.10
C ILE A 100 -1.49 0.51 15.15
N GLY A 101 -1.23 1.79 14.83
CA GLY A 101 -0.18 2.18 13.92
C GLY A 101 -0.20 3.66 13.55
N GLU A 102 0.49 3.99 12.47
CA GLU A 102 0.59 5.34 11.92
C GLU A 102 0.62 5.33 10.39
N VAL A 103 0.15 6.42 9.80
CA VAL A 103 0.31 6.76 8.38
C VAL A 103 1.08 8.07 8.27
N GLN A 104 1.98 8.14 7.29
CA GLN A 104 2.68 9.36 6.89
C GLN A 104 2.49 9.56 5.39
N VAL A 105 2.17 10.78 4.98
CA VAL A 105 2.01 11.16 3.57
C VAL A 105 2.95 12.31 3.27
N ASN A 106 3.74 12.17 2.22
CA ASN A 106 4.63 13.24 1.75
C ASN A 106 4.28 13.57 0.31
N GLY A 107 4.00 14.85 0.04
CA GLY A 107 3.84 15.37 -1.30
C GLY A 107 5.17 15.56 -2.00
N GLY A 108 5.21 15.25 -3.28
CA GLY A 108 6.28 15.59 -4.20
C GLY A 108 5.74 16.09 -5.54
N PRO A 109 6.62 16.51 -6.46
CA PRO A 109 6.22 17.17 -7.71
C PRO A 109 5.49 16.26 -8.72
N HIS A 110 5.34 14.98 -8.43
CA HIS A 110 4.72 14.01 -9.34
C HIS A 110 3.64 13.16 -8.67
N GLY A 111 3.27 13.46 -7.43
CA GLY A 111 2.34 12.64 -6.65
C GLY A 111 2.75 12.56 -5.19
N ILE A 112 2.18 11.60 -4.48
CA ILE A 112 2.41 11.42 -3.04
C ILE A 112 3.12 10.09 -2.75
N VAL A 113 3.91 10.08 -1.68
CA VAL A 113 4.41 8.85 -1.06
C VAL A 113 3.67 8.65 0.27
N LEU A 114 2.99 7.52 0.39
CA LEU A 114 2.27 7.12 1.59
C LEU A 114 2.99 5.95 2.26
N ARG A 115 3.27 6.08 3.56
CA ARG A 115 3.89 5.05 4.38
C ARG A 115 2.97 4.68 5.54
N VAL A 116 2.73 3.39 5.74
CA VAL A 116 1.93 2.87 6.87
C VAL A 116 2.78 1.90 7.67
N THR A 117 2.75 2.05 8.99
CA THR A 117 3.35 1.10 9.93
C THR A 117 2.29 0.63 10.90
N LEU A 118 2.11 -0.68 11.02
CA LEU A 118 1.17 -1.32 11.95
C LEU A 118 1.95 -2.09 13.02
N ASN A 119 1.51 -1.95 14.27
CA ASN A 119 2.07 -2.61 15.43
C ASN A 119 1.79 -4.13 15.43
N GLU A 120 2.48 -4.89 16.28
CA GLU A 120 2.13 -6.30 16.51
C GLU A 120 0.70 -6.40 17.06
N GLY A 121 -0.05 -7.38 16.57
CA GLY A 121 -1.46 -7.58 16.90
C GLY A 121 -2.41 -6.53 16.32
N ALA A 122 -1.94 -5.66 15.42
CA ALA A 122 -2.76 -4.60 14.84
C ALA A 122 -3.93 -5.15 14.01
N LEU A 123 -3.66 -6.10 13.11
CA LEU A 123 -4.65 -6.70 12.21
C LEU A 123 -4.45 -8.22 12.11
N THR A 124 -5.43 -8.90 11.52
CA THR A 124 -5.31 -10.33 11.18
C THR A 124 -4.24 -10.55 10.10
N PRO A 125 -3.51 -11.68 10.10
CA PRO A 125 -2.55 -11.97 9.03
C PRO A 125 -3.21 -12.11 7.66
N GLY A 126 -2.56 -11.59 6.62
CA GLY A 126 -3.01 -11.71 5.23
C GLY A 126 -2.98 -10.39 4.44
N TRP A 127 -3.62 -10.40 3.27
CA TRP A 127 -3.78 -9.22 2.42
C TRP A 127 -5.00 -8.40 2.83
N HIS A 128 -4.83 -7.09 2.89
CA HIS A 128 -5.88 -6.12 3.20
C HIS A 128 -5.91 -5.00 2.15
N GLY A 129 -7.11 -4.62 1.69
CA GLY A 129 -7.35 -3.49 0.80
C GLY A 129 -7.14 -2.15 1.49
N LEU A 130 -6.54 -1.19 0.79
CA LEU A 130 -6.30 0.17 1.27
C LEU A 130 -6.97 1.16 0.32
N HIS A 131 -7.67 2.14 0.90
CA HIS A 131 -8.21 3.24 0.12
C HIS A 131 -8.04 4.56 0.89
N LEU A 132 -7.84 5.65 0.16
CA LEU A 132 -7.99 7.01 0.68
C LEU A 132 -9.44 7.43 0.50
N HIS A 133 -10.05 7.89 1.57
CA HIS A 133 -11.45 8.30 1.65
C HIS A 133 -11.58 9.80 1.79
N GLN A 134 -12.62 10.35 1.17
CA GLN A 134 -12.83 11.78 0.92
C GLN A 134 -13.11 12.64 2.17
N VAL A 135 -13.30 12.04 3.35
CA VAL A 135 -13.54 12.78 4.60
C VAL A 135 -12.61 12.26 5.68
N GLY A 136 -11.91 13.16 6.36
CA GLY A 136 -11.08 12.89 7.53
C GLY A 136 -11.88 12.60 8.80
N ASP A 137 -12.81 11.63 8.77
CA ASP A 137 -13.63 11.25 9.93
C ASP A 137 -13.54 9.74 10.22
N CYS A 138 -12.90 9.41 11.36
CA CYS A 138 -12.80 8.06 11.91
C CYS A 138 -13.60 7.90 13.20
N SER A 139 -14.55 8.79 13.50
CA SER A 139 -15.21 8.87 14.82
C SER A 139 -16.26 7.77 15.05
N ASP A 140 -16.78 7.14 13.99
CA ASP A 140 -17.68 6.00 14.07
C ASP A 140 -16.90 4.67 14.18
N ILE A 141 -16.19 4.52 15.30
CA ILE A 141 -15.36 3.35 15.63
C ILE A 141 -16.07 2.03 15.34
N GLY A 142 -15.39 1.14 14.62
CA GLY A 142 -15.87 -0.20 14.25
C GLY A 142 -16.65 -0.24 12.94
N GLU A 143 -17.06 0.91 12.39
CA GLU A 143 -17.68 1.01 11.06
C GLU A 143 -16.88 1.89 10.10
N PHE A 144 -16.34 3.01 10.58
CA PHE A 144 -15.55 3.99 9.82
C PHE A 144 -16.23 4.46 8.53
N LYS A 145 -17.55 4.53 8.50
CA LYS A 145 -18.37 4.96 7.36
C LYS A 145 -18.43 6.46 7.19
N LEU A 146 -18.17 7.23 8.26
CA LEU A 146 -18.18 8.69 8.20
C LEU A 146 -17.08 9.26 7.30
N SER A 147 -16.02 8.49 7.02
CA SER A 147 -15.01 8.85 6.03
C SER A 147 -15.53 8.93 4.58
N GLY A 148 -16.75 8.46 4.31
CA GLY A 148 -17.38 8.58 2.99
C GLY A 148 -16.86 7.57 1.96
N GLY A 149 -16.87 7.96 0.68
CA GLY A 149 -16.31 7.18 -0.45
C GLY A 149 -14.84 7.48 -0.70
N HIS A 150 -14.27 6.92 -1.76
CA HIS A 150 -12.87 7.17 -2.12
C HIS A 150 -12.63 8.62 -2.52
N VAL A 151 -11.41 9.09 -2.31
CA VAL A 151 -10.94 10.34 -2.93
C VAL A 151 -11.06 10.22 -4.45
N GLY A 152 -11.55 11.26 -5.11
CA GLY A 152 -11.75 11.24 -6.57
C GLY A 152 -12.76 10.18 -7.03
N LYS A 153 -13.80 9.91 -6.24
CA LYS A 153 -14.81 8.88 -6.52
C LYS A 153 -15.39 8.98 -7.94
N ILE A 154 -15.47 7.84 -8.62
CA ILE A 154 -16.09 7.64 -9.92
C ILE A 154 -17.12 6.53 -9.76
N GLU A 155 -18.41 6.81 -9.98
CA GLU A 155 -19.45 5.78 -9.87
C GLU A 155 -19.17 4.60 -10.83
N GLY A 156 -18.85 3.43 -10.28
CA GLY A 156 -18.48 2.24 -11.04
C GLY A 156 -17.01 2.17 -11.46
N GLY A 157 -16.18 3.15 -11.07
CA GLY A 157 -14.79 3.29 -11.47
C GLY A 157 -13.75 2.72 -10.49
N HIS A 158 -14.13 2.01 -9.43
CA HIS A 158 -13.14 1.42 -8.51
C HIS A 158 -12.21 0.46 -9.24
N GLY A 159 -10.90 0.55 -8.96
CA GLY A 159 -9.92 -0.50 -9.17
C GLY A 159 -8.96 -0.26 -10.34
N PHE A 160 -7.68 -0.62 -10.14
CA PHE A 160 -6.61 -0.50 -11.14
C PHE A 160 -6.82 -1.31 -12.42
N MET A 161 -7.65 -2.35 -12.38
CA MET A 161 -7.94 -3.22 -13.52
C MET A 161 -9.28 -2.88 -14.18
N ASN A 162 -9.95 -1.84 -13.70
CA ASN A 162 -11.22 -1.38 -14.24
C ASN A 162 -11.00 -0.32 -15.34
N PRO A 163 -11.49 -0.52 -16.57
CA PRO A 163 -11.37 0.47 -17.63
C PRO A 163 -12.14 1.78 -17.39
N GLU A 164 -13.09 1.80 -16.44
CA GLU A 164 -13.82 3.00 -16.02
C GLU A 164 -13.10 3.75 -14.87
N GLY A 165 -12.02 3.16 -14.34
CA GLY A 165 -11.21 3.65 -13.23
C GLY A 165 -9.76 3.97 -13.62
N PRO A 166 -8.83 3.96 -12.64
CA PRO A 166 -9.06 3.83 -11.19
C PRO A 166 -9.60 5.12 -10.54
N GLU A 167 -10.05 5.03 -9.29
CA GLU A 167 -10.39 6.20 -8.48
C GLU A 167 -9.12 6.81 -7.85
N GLY A 168 -9.18 8.09 -7.47
CA GLY A 168 -8.04 8.81 -6.89
C GLY A 168 -7.50 8.19 -5.60
N GLY A 169 -8.39 7.59 -4.83
CA GLY A 169 -8.09 6.97 -3.54
C GLY A 169 -7.66 5.50 -3.59
N ASP A 170 -7.63 4.86 -4.77
CA ASP A 170 -7.24 3.46 -4.88
C ASP A 170 -5.74 3.27 -4.56
N LEU A 171 -5.43 2.32 -3.68
CA LEU A 171 -4.06 1.98 -3.28
C LEU A 171 -3.79 0.48 -3.41
N PRO A 172 -2.52 0.07 -3.63
CA PRO A 172 -2.14 -1.34 -3.51
C PRO A 172 -2.48 -1.94 -2.14
N ASN A 173 -2.75 -3.25 -2.12
CA ASN A 173 -2.98 -3.99 -0.88
C ASN A 173 -1.75 -3.95 0.05
N ILE A 174 -2.00 -3.97 1.37
CA ILE A 174 -0.99 -4.20 2.41
C ILE A 174 -0.93 -5.68 2.78
N TRP A 175 0.27 -6.19 3.04
CA TRP A 175 0.45 -7.52 3.64
C TRP A 175 0.70 -7.39 5.15
N VAL A 176 -0.15 -8.03 5.94
CA VAL A 176 -0.01 -8.14 7.39
C VAL A 176 0.64 -9.49 7.74
N ALA A 177 1.74 -9.44 8.50
CA ALA A 177 2.50 -10.60 8.92
C ALA A 177 1.75 -11.45 9.97
N ASP A 178 2.26 -12.66 10.25
CA ASP A 178 1.65 -13.60 11.20
C ASP A 178 1.49 -13.04 12.62
N ASN A 179 2.36 -12.10 13.03
CA ASN A 179 2.26 -11.42 14.33
C ASN A 179 1.29 -10.22 14.31
N GLY A 180 0.60 -9.95 13.21
CA GLY A 180 -0.34 -8.85 13.04
C GLY A 180 0.28 -7.49 12.71
N SER A 181 1.61 -7.42 12.53
CA SER A 181 2.32 -6.18 12.14
C SER A 181 2.45 -6.02 10.62
N ALA A 182 2.68 -4.80 10.17
CA ALA A 182 2.93 -4.51 8.76
C ALA A 182 3.79 -3.25 8.57
N GLY A 183 4.58 -3.25 7.50
CA GLY A 183 5.21 -2.06 6.95
C GLY A 183 4.83 -1.95 5.48
N TYR A 184 4.41 -0.75 5.07
CA TYR A 184 3.89 -0.51 3.73
C TYR A 184 4.35 0.85 3.24
N GLU A 185 4.69 0.93 1.96
CA GLU A 185 4.98 2.18 1.28
C GLU A 185 4.47 2.09 -0.16
N ALA A 186 3.78 3.12 -0.60
CA ALA A 186 3.30 3.25 -1.97
C ALA A 186 3.48 4.68 -2.47
N PHE A 187 3.75 4.78 -3.77
CA PHE A 187 3.71 6.02 -4.52
C PHE A 187 2.46 6.01 -5.41
N THR A 188 1.73 7.12 -5.46
CA THR A 188 0.59 7.27 -6.35
C THR A 188 0.56 8.66 -6.98
N THR A 189 0.14 8.71 -8.23
CA THR A 189 -0.14 9.94 -8.98
C THR A 189 -1.65 10.19 -9.14
N LEU A 190 -2.49 9.33 -8.55
CA LEU A 190 -3.94 9.36 -8.70
C LEU A 190 -4.60 10.42 -7.81
N THR A 191 -3.87 10.92 -6.81
CA THR A 191 -4.31 11.97 -5.90
C THR A 191 -3.16 12.93 -5.62
N THR A 192 -3.50 14.16 -5.25
CA THR A 192 -2.55 15.21 -4.86
C THR A 192 -2.64 15.52 -3.37
N GLY A 193 -1.73 16.34 -2.87
CA GLY A 193 -1.84 16.88 -1.50
C GLY A 193 -3.05 17.79 -1.30
N GLU A 194 -3.47 18.50 -2.34
CA GLU A 194 -4.65 19.37 -2.27
C GLU A 194 -5.92 18.55 -2.11
N ASP A 195 -6.03 17.41 -2.80
CA ASP A 195 -7.17 16.50 -2.65
C ASP A 195 -7.23 15.87 -1.26
N LEU A 196 -6.08 15.66 -0.60
CA LEU A 196 -6.02 15.01 0.71
C LEU A 196 -6.17 15.97 1.89
N LEU A 197 -5.79 17.24 1.71
CA LEU A 197 -5.73 18.26 2.76
C LEU A 197 -6.68 19.42 2.47
N ASP A 198 -7.82 19.11 1.87
CA ASP A 198 -8.92 20.07 1.68
C ASP A 198 -9.62 20.39 3.03
N GLU A 199 -10.77 21.07 2.97
CA GLU A 199 -11.50 21.49 4.18
C GLU A 199 -11.97 20.30 5.05
N ASP A 200 -12.29 19.17 4.42
CA ASP A 200 -12.79 17.97 5.10
C ASP A 200 -11.65 16.99 5.47
N ALA A 201 -10.44 17.26 4.97
CA ALA A 201 -9.30 16.35 5.01
C ALA A 201 -9.64 14.97 4.42
N SER A 202 -8.70 14.03 4.50
CA SER A 202 -8.93 12.66 4.03
C SER A 202 -8.63 11.64 5.10
N ALA A 203 -9.13 10.42 4.91
CA ALA A 203 -8.84 9.29 5.78
C ALA A 203 -8.25 8.12 5.01
N LEU A 204 -7.21 7.49 5.55
CA LEU A 204 -6.83 6.15 5.13
C LEU A 204 -7.80 5.14 5.74
N ILE A 205 -8.35 4.25 4.93
CA ILE A 205 -9.11 3.07 5.37
C ILE A 205 -8.32 1.81 5.04
N ILE A 206 -8.28 0.88 6.00
CA ILE A 206 -7.81 -0.49 5.79
C ILE A 206 -9.01 -1.42 5.92
N HIS A 207 -9.20 -2.29 4.93
CA HIS A 207 -10.29 -3.23 4.84
C HIS A 207 -9.96 -4.61 5.40
N GLU A 208 -10.97 -5.42 5.71
CA GLU A 208 -10.83 -6.77 6.28
C GLU A 208 -10.17 -7.77 5.32
N MET A 209 -10.43 -7.64 4.02
CA MET A 209 -9.95 -8.53 2.96
C MET A 209 -9.16 -7.75 1.91
N SER A 210 -8.48 -8.48 1.03
CA SER A 210 -7.80 -7.90 -0.14
C SER A 210 -8.78 -7.25 -1.12
N ASP A 211 -8.35 -6.16 -1.73
CA ASP A 211 -8.94 -5.58 -2.94
C ASP A 211 -8.55 -6.41 -4.17
N ASP A 212 -9.53 -6.78 -4.99
CA ASP A 212 -9.34 -7.49 -6.28
C ASP A 212 -9.12 -6.56 -7.49
N PHE A 213 -9.16 -5.25 -7.26
CA PHE A 213 -8.97 -4.13 -8.18
C PHE A 213 -9.97 -4.06 -9.34
N ILE A 214 -11.17 -4.63 -9.19
CA ILE A 214 -12.22 -4.56 -10.23
C ILE A 214 -13.66 -4.57 -9.68
N THR A 215 -13.90 -5.30 -8.59
CA THR A 215 -15.25 -5.44 -8.03
C THR A 215 -15.72 -4.12 -7.43
N GLN A 216 -16.94 -3.70 -7.74
CA GLN A 216 -17.48 -2.46 -7.20
C GLN A 216 -18.13 -2.67 -5.82
N PRO A 217 -18.09 -1.67 -4.92
CA PRO A 217 -17.44 -0.36 -5.06
C PRO A 217 -16.03 -0.29 -4.45
N ILE A 218 -15.50 -1.40 -3.91
CA ILE A 218 -14.29 -1.41 -3.04
C ILE A 218 -13.45 -2.69 -3.23
N GLY A 219 -13.54 -3.34 -4.38
CA GLY A 219 -12.73 -4.51 -4.67
C GLY A 219 -13.11 -5.80 -3.97
N GLY A 220 -14.32 -5.87 -3.42
CA GLY A 220 -14.71 -6.97 -2.55
C GLY A 220 -13.95 -7.02 -1.22
N ALA A 221 -13.30 -5.92 -0.81
CA ALA A 221 -12.42 -5.87 0.35
C ALA A 221 -13.14 -6.02 1.72
N GLY A 222 -14.47 -5.99 1.75
CA GLY A 222 -15.24 -6.25 2.98
C GLY A 222 -15.27 -5.06 3.95
N ALA A 223 -15.38 -5.36 5.25
CA ALA A 223 -15.56 -4.34 6.29
C ALA A 223 -14.34 -3.40 6.41
N ARG A 224 -14.55 -2.18 6.92
CA ARG A 224 -13.48 -1.24 7.28
C ARG A 224 -12.99 -1.61 8.68
N VAL A 225 -11.73 -2.01 8.83
CA VAL A 225 -11.18 -2.52 10.09
C VAL A 225 -10.20 -1.56 10.76
N ALA A 226 -9.68 -0.59 10.02
CA ALA A 226 -8.90 0.50 10.56
C ALA A 226 -9.11 1.80 9.77
N CYS A 227 -8.87 2.92 10.44
CA CYS A 227 -9.02 4.26 9.88
C CYS A 227 -7.90 5.18 10.40
N ALA A 228 -7.44 6.13 9.59
CA ALA A 228 -6.56 7.20 10.05
C ALA A 228 -6.92 8.51 9.36
N VAL A 229 -7.26 9.54 10.13
CA VAL A 229 -7.38 10.90 9.61
C VAL A 229 -6.00 11.41 9.22
N ILE A 230 -5.85 11.97 8.02
CA ILE A 230 -4.61 12.52 7.48
C ILE A 230 -4.70 14.05 7.56
N ASN A 231 -3.84 14.68 8.37
CA ASN A 231 -3.76 16.14 8.53
C ASN A 231 -2.38 16.65 8.95
#